data_AF-A0A535EYL6-F1
#
_entry.id   AF-A0A535EYL6-F1
#
_cell.length_a   1.000
_cell.length_b   1.000
_cell.length_c   1.000
_cell.angle_alpha   90.00
_cell.angle_beta   90.00
_cell.angle_gamma   90.00
#
_symmetry.space_group_name_H-M   'P 1'
#
loop_
_entity.id
_entity.type
_entity.pdbx_description
1 polymer ?
#
loop_
_entity_poly.entity_id
_entity_poly.type
_entity_poly.pdbx_seq_one_letter_code
_entity_poly.pdbx_strand_id
1 'polypeptide(L)' 'MARHLRFLEAAGLVTDELMEARRVYRTSELGLAPVRAYLDLVADLLRTGRTVGISLVSADAEH' A
#
# COMPACT_ATOMS: atom_id res chain seq x y z
N MET A 1 -17.51 -1.65 -1.17
CA MET A 1 -16.22 -2.31 -0.88
C MET A 1 -15.28 -2.45 -2.09
N ALA A 2 -15.75 -2.54 -3.34
CA ALA A 2 -14.88 -2.79 -4.51
C ALA A 2 -13.86 -1.67 -4.85
N ARG A 3 -14.09 -0.42 -4.43
CA ARG A 3 -13.19 0.72 -4.77
C ARG A 3 -11.78 0.55 -4.20
N HIS A 4 -11.66 0.11 -2.94
CA HIS A 4 -10.36 -0.09 -2.30
C HIS A 4 -9.58 -1.24 -2.93
N LEU A 5 -10.25 -2.35 -3.25
CA LEU A 5 -9.60 -3.48 -3.91
C LEU A 5 -9.06 -3.10 -5.29
N ARG A 6 -9.84 -2.35 -6.09
CA ARG A 6 -9.36 -1.84 -7.39
C ARG A 6 -8.15 -0.92 -7.26
N PHE A 7 -8.12 -0.08 -6.23
CA PHE A 7 -6.96 0.77 -5.96
C PHE A 7 -5.72 -0.05 -5.59
N LEU A 8 -5.89 -1.04 -4.71
CA LEU A 8 -4.79 -1.92 -4.30
C LEU A 8 -4.28 -2.80 -5.45
N GLU A 9 -5.18 -3.27 -6.31
CA GLU A 9 -4.86 -4.04 -7.51
C GLU A 9 -4.10 -3.18 -8.52
N ALA A 10 -4.56 -1.95 -8.80
CA ALA A 10 -3.87 -0.99 -9.67
C ALA A 10 -2.48 -0.61 -9.14
N ALA A 11 -2.30 -0.57 -7.82
CA ALA A 11 -1.01 -0.36 -7.17
C ALA A 11 -0.12 -1.61 -7.15
N GLY A 12 -0.60 -2.77 -7.65
CA GLY A 12 0.13 -4.04 -7.67
C GLY A 12 0.25 -4.71 -6.30
N LEU A 13 -0.46 -4.22 -5.28
CA LEU A 13 -0.40 -4.72 -3.90
C LEU A 13 -1.21 -6.00 -3.70
N VAL A 14 -2.22 -6.20 -4.53
CA VAL A 14 -3.04 -7.43 -4.55
C VAL A 14 -3.19 -7.93 -5.98
N THR A 15 -3.38 -9.24 -6.12
CA THR A 15 -3.70 -9.91 -7.38
C THR A 15 -5.11 -10.49 -7.31
N ASP A 16 -5.82 -10.44 -8.42
CA ASP A 16 -7.10 -11.12 -8.63
C ASP A 16 -6.86 -12.58 -9.07
N GLU A 17 -7.54 -13.50 -8.40
CA GLU A 17 -7.73 -14.88 -8.86
C GLU A 17 -9.23 -15.16 -9.01
N LEU A 18 -9.66 -15.55 -10.22
CA LEU A 18 -11.02 -16.01 -10.46
C LEU A 18 -11.14 -17.48 -10.05
N MET A 19 -11.80 -17.74 -8.92
CA MET A 19 -12.11 -19.08 -8.45
C MET A 19 -13.59 -19.40 -8.67
N GLU A 20 -13.88 -20.30 -9.61
CA GLU A 20 -15.22 -20.69 -10.03
C GLU A 20 -16.05 -19.48 -10.50
N ALA A 21 -16.88 -18.91 -9.61
CA ALA A 21 -17.71 -17.74 -9.87
C ALA A 21 -17.38 -16.53 -8.98
N ARG A 22 -16.26 -16.59 -8.22
CA ARG A 22 -15.89 -15.58 -7.23
C ARG A 22 -14.48 -15.05 -7.46
N ARG A 23 -14.34 -13.74 -7.41
CA ARG A 23 -13.03 -13.07 -7.35
C ARG A 23 -12.45 -13.18 -5.95
N VAL A 24 -11.26 -13.74 -5.84
CA VAL A 24 -10.46 -13.82 -4.63
C VAL A 24 -9.26 -12.91 -4.82
N TYR A 25 -9.01 -12.04 -3.84
CA TYR A 25 -7.86 -11.13 -3.89
C TYR A 25 -6.80 -11.63 -2.92
N ARG A 26 -5.56 -11.77 -3.38
CA ARG A 26 -4.41 -12.15 -2.56
C ARG A 26 -3.38 -11.03 -2.55
N THR A 27 -2.66 -10.87 -1.45
CA THR A 27 -1.54 -9.94 -1.38
C THR A 27 -0.39 -10.40 -2.26
N SER A 28 0.21 -9.47 -3.01
CA SER A 28 1.40 -9.71 -3.81
C SER A 28 2.65 -9.49 -2.98
N GLU A 29 3.47 -10.51 -2.76
CA GLU A 29 4.75 -10.36 -2.06
C GLU A 29 5.67 -9.36 -2.77
N LEU A 30 5.71 -9.41 -4.10
CA LEU A 30 6.49 -8.49 -4.92
C LEU A 30 5.96 -7.05 -4.82
N GLY A 31 4.64 -6.87 -4.80
CA GLY A 31 4.02 -5.55 -4.64
C GLY A 31 4.21 -4.97 -3.24
N LEU A 32 4.26 -5.82 -2.21
CA LEU A 32 4.46 -5.41 -0.82
C LEU A 32 5.92 -5.10 -0.48
N ALA A 33 6.90 -5.62 -1.24
CA ALA A 33 8.32 -5.35 -1.01
C ALA A 33 8.67 -3.85 -0.91
N PRO A 34 8.26 -2.95 -1.83
CA PRO A 34 8.52 -1.52 -1.71
C PRO A 34 7.79 -0.87 -0.52
N VAL A 35 6.57 -1.31 -0.20
CA VAL A 35 5.83 -0.84 0.99
C VAL A 35 6.59 -1.22 2.26
N ARG A 36 7.10 -2.44 2.31
CA ARG A 36 7.90 -2.92 3.44
C ARG A 36 9.19 -2.11 3.59
N ALA A 37 9.91 -1.87 2.50
CA ALA A 37 11.13 -1.06 2.50
C ALA A 37 10.89 0.37 3.00
N TYR A 38 9.76 0.99 2.59
CA TYR A 38 9.36 2.29 3.10
C TYR A 38 9.09 2.26 4.61
N LEU A 39 8.35 1.26 5.10
CA LEU A 39 8.05 1.13 6.52
C LEU A 39 9.31 0.90 7.35
N ASP A 40 10.25 0.08 6.87
CA ASP A 40 11.55 -0.13 7.51
C ASP A 40 12.35 1.18 7.57
N LEU A 41 12.38 1.96 6.48
CA LEU A 41 13.00 3.28 6.47
C LEU A 41 12.37 4.22 7.51
N VAL A 42 11.04 4.29 7.57
CA VAL A 42 10.34 5.15 8.54
C VAL A 42 10.63 4.71 9.97
N ALA A 43 10.63 3.40 10.25
CA ALA A 43 10.96 2.87 11.56
C ALA A 43 12.41 3.24 11.98
N ASP A 44 13.35 3.16 11.05
CA ASP A 44 14.75 3.55 11.25
C ASP A 44 14.92 5.04 11.53
N LEU A 45 14.16 5.88 10.84
CA LEU A 45 14.16 7.33 11.04
C LEU A 45 13.60 7.71 12.42
N LEU A 46 12.47 7.11 12.80
CA LEU A 46 11.86 7.30 14.12
C LEU A 46 12.81 6.85 15.23
N ARG A 47 13.49 5.70 15.05
CA ARG A 47 14.46 5.17 16.01
C ARG A 47 15.72 6.03 16.14
N THR A 48 16.16 6.68 15.07
CA THR A 48 17.37 7.52 15.07
C THR A 48 17.11 8.99 15.43
N GLY A 49 15.86 9.35 15.74
CA GLY A 49 15.47 10.73 16.10
C GLY A 49 15.64 11.74 14.97
N ARG A 50 15.86 11.27 13.73
CA ARG A 50 16.00 12.11 12.54
C ARG A 50 14.62 12.29 11.91
N THR A 51 14.06 13.48 12.07
CA THR A 51 12.83 13.88 11.38
C THR A 51 13.14 14.10 9.90
N VAL A 52 12.79 13.13 9.05
CA VAL A 52 12.57 13.43 7.64
C VAL A 52 11.23 14.13 7.59
N GLY A 53 11.21 15.37 7.10
CA GLY A 53 9.98 16.10 6.81
C GLY A 53 9.24 15.38 5.68
N ILE A 54 8.52 14.31 6.02
CA ILE A 54 7.56 13.68 5.13
C ILE A 54 6.38 14.64 5.12
N SER A 55 6.37 15.58 4.16
CA SER A 55 5.12 16.23 3.79
C SER A 55 4.22 15.12 3.24
N LEU A 56 3.44 14.52 4.13
CA LEU A 56 2.19 13.90 3.76
C LEU A 56 1.42 15.02 3.07
N VAL A 57 1.46 14.99 1.73
CA VAL A 57 0.44 15.64 0.93
C VAL A 57 -0.84 14.93 1.33
N SER A 58 -1.52 15.51 2.33
CA SER A 58 -2.92 15.28 2.58
C SER A 58 -3.58 15.53 1.24
N ALA A 59 -3.95 14.45 0.54
CA ALA A 59 -4.85 14.56 -0.58
C ALA A 59 -6.13 15.12 0.02
N ASP A 60 -6.29 16.41 -0.20
CA ASP A 60 -7.46 17.20 0.12
C ASP A 60 -8.68 16.43 -0.39
N ALA A 61 -9.43 15.88 0.55
CA ALA A 61 -10.70 15.25 0.28
C ALA A 61 -11.72 16.39 0.21
N GLU A 62 -11.71 17.11 -0.90
CA GLU A 62 -12.75 18.09 -1.22
C GLU A 62 -13.51 17.67 -2.49
N HIS A 63 -14.81 17.45 -2.27
CA HIS A 63 -15.95 17.29 -3.19
C HIS A 63 -16.23 15.89 -3.76
#